data_AF-A0A2T7NWU4-F1
#
_entry.id   AF-A0A2T7NWU4-F1
#
_cell.length_a   1.000
_cell.length_b   1.000
_cell.length_c   1.000
_cell.angle_alpha   90.00
_cell.angle_beta   90.00
_cell.angle_gamma   90.00
#
_symmetry.space_group_name_H-M   'P 1'
#
loop_
_entity.id
_entity.type
_entity.pdbx_description
1 polymer ?
#
loop_
_entity_poly.entity_id
_entity_poly.type
_entity_poly.pdbx_seq_one_letter_code
_entity_poly.pdbx_strand_id
1 'polypeptide(L)'
;MPRSGAKGAGQKKSQAPAAYKLPEQFKSGEILSQTQPQKKKWQLGDVIGQGGFGLIYKASDVTDSEPSSDPPYVIKIEPLDNGPLFCEFHFYQRAAKPEFIAEWTQLRKLRYLGIPPLLGAGQHTKGGKHYRYLVMPRFSTDLQKVFVNAGRSFLEKTTYSIGLRMLDALEYIHDKGYAHADIKASNILLGYKNGNIDYNQVYLVDYGLAYRYMVDSTHKPYKEDPKRAHDGTAEYASRDAHKGVCPSRRGDLEILGYCMLEWLSGHLPWEKFINDKEKIKELKIKYMNDLQDLMQTCFGSQNKPEGLRKYLAVVSKLAYDEKPDYGQLRQLLKPGAGNEWSLALPTGETVSPQKGTKRKSDSYEPLQAKVAKTNSKADVTTPKLSSRKGRAPVANGKRASAKLHNASSEGSGPSGAKLKITILRKTFSSPAASVTTPRARKTPSKTQNGSTQTLGGAKVKASSSSITKRVTLKRKRLGNVNSLDSGVQTSPSLMTNDG
;
A
#
# COMPACT_ATOMS: atom_id res chain seq x y z
N MET A 1 16.46 56.69 34.99
CA MET A 1 16.73 55.27 34.69
C MET A 1 15.53 54.44 35.14
N PRO A 2 14.74 53.89 34.21
CA PRO A 2 14.49 52.44 34.21
C PRO A 2 15.11 51.75 32.98
N ARG A 3 15.18 50.41 32.99
CA ARG A 3 15.86 49.62 31.94
C ARG A 3 14.96 49.33 30.73
N SER A 4 15.58 49.27 29.56
CA SER A 4 14.94 48.87 28.30
C SER A 4 14.65 47.37 28.24
N GLY A 5 13.47 47.01 27.71
CA GLY A 5 13.09 45.61 27.49
C GLY A 5 13.70 45.02 26.22
N ALA A 6 14.34 43.85 26.32
CA ALA A 6 14.85 43.12 25.17
C ALA A 6 13.72 42.42 24.39
N LYS A 7 13.63 42.65 23.07
CA LYS A 7 12.69 41.93 22.20
C LYS A 7 13.21 40.52 21.91
N GLY A 8 12.54 39.50 22.44
CA GLY A 8 12.82 38.11 22.10
C GLY A 8 12.63 37.83 20.61
N ALA A 9 13.52 37.03 20.01
CA ALA A 9 13.47 36.72 18.59
C ALA A 9 12.23 35.87 18.26
N GLY A 10 11.44 36.31 17.26
CA GLY A 10 10.23 35.62 16.84
C GLY A 10 10.53 34.24 16.28
N GLN A 11 9.96 33.19 16.88
CA GLN A 11 10.01 31.83 16.35
C GLN A 11 9.37 31.80 14.96
N LYS A 12 10.12 31.37 13.94
CA LYS A 12 9.56 31.10 12.62
C LYS A 12 8.58 29.93 12.73
N LYS A 13 7.28 30.22 12.62
CA LYS A 13 6.27 29.18 12.39
C LYS A 13 6.69 28.36 11.17
N SER A 14 6.77 27.05 11.31
CA SER A 14 6.93 26.16 10.16
C SER A 14 5.75 26.37 9.21
N GLN A 15 6.04 26.69 7.95
CA GLN A 15 5.02 26.59 6.92
C GLN A 15 4.63 25.13 6.78
N ALA A 16 3.32 24.84 6.73
CA ALA A 16 2.86 23.53 6.31
C ALA A 16 3.40 23.25 4.90
N PRO A 17 3.78 21.99 4.57
CA PRO A 17 4.19 21.65 3.22
C PRO A 17 3.07 22.02 2.24
N ALA A 18 3.42 22.62 1.11
CA ALA A 18 2.44 23.02 0.10
C ALA A 18 1.66 21.79 -0.37
N ALA A 19 0.33 21.91 -0.44
CA ALA A 19 -0.52 20.84 -0.94
C ALA A 19 -0.05 20.36 -2.33
N TYR A 20 0.12 19.05 -2.48
CA TYR A 20 0.57 18.44 -3.73
C TYR A 20 -0.36 18.85 -4.87
N LYS A 21 0.22 19.29 -5.99
CA LYS A 21 -0.56 19.64 -7.18
C LYS A 21 -1.04 18.35 -7.84
N LEU A 22 -2.35 18.23 -8.02
CA LEU A 22 -2.94 17.18 -8.83
C LEU A 22 -2.42 17.27 -10.27
N PRO A 23 -2.29 16.14 -10.99
CA PRO A 23 -1.90 16.14 -12.39
C PRO A 23 -2.94 16.86 -13.26
N GLU A 24 -2.50 17.44 -14.38
CA GLU A 24 -3.44 17.91 -15.40
C GLU A 24 -4.21 16.72 -15.98
N GLN A 25 -5.51 16.90 -16.24
CA GLN A 25 -6.34 15.81 -16.72
C GLN A 25 -5.94 15.37 -18.14
N PHE A 26 -5.71 14.07 -18.30
CA PHE A 26 -5.46 13.44 -19.58
C PHE A 26 -6.78 13.29 -20.36
N LYS A 27 -6.72 13.41 -21.69
CA LYS A 27 -7.94 13.30 -22.50
C LYS A 27 -8.30 11.83 -22.68
N SER A 28 -9.60 11.52 -22.64
CA SER A 28 -10.09 10.22 -23.11
C SER A 28 -9.66 10.04 -24.57
N GLY A 29 -9.16 8.85 -24.92
CA GLY A 29 -8.50 8.52 -26.18
C GLY A 29 -6.98 8.78 -26.22
N GLU A 30 -6.36 9.43 -25.23
CA GLU A 30 -4.91 9.69 -25.24
C GLU A 30 -4.10 8.39 -24.99
N ILE A 31 -3.09 8.12 -25.84
CA ILE A 31 -2.34 6.86 -25.83
C ILE A 31 -1.02 7.00 -25.06
N LEU A 32 -0.83 6.17 -24.03
CA LEU A 32 0.41 6.03 -23.29
C LEU A 32 1.25 4.88 -23.89
N SER A 33 2.47 5.18 -24.33
CA SER A 33 3.39 4.18 -24.89
C SER A 33 4.41 3.71 -23.85
N GLN A 34 4.29 2.47 -23.41
CA GLN A 34 5.31 1.81 -22.60
C GLN A 34 6.45 1.34 -23.51
N THR A 35 7.69 1.74 -23.20
CA THR A 35 8.88 1.47 -24.02
C THR A 35 9.67 0.24 -23.58
N GLN A 36 9.55 -0.17 -22.31
CA GLN A 36 10.24 -1.33 -21.71
C GLN A 36 9.36 -1.99 -20.63
N PRO A 37 9.49 -3.31 -20.36
CA PRO A 37 10.36 -4.27 -21.05
C PRO A 37 9.82 -4.72 -22.42
N GLN A 38 8.54 -4.48 -22.71
CA GLN A 38 7.91 -4.68 -24.02
C GLN A 38 7.25 -3.38 -24.50
N LYS A 39 7.16 -3.21 -25.82
CA LYS A 39 6.45 -2.09 -26.45
C LYS A 39 4.94 -2.32 -26.38
N LYS A 40 4.29 -1.84 -25.31
CA LYS A 40 2.83 -1.92 -25.12
C LYS A 40 2.21 -0.52 -25.17
N LYS A 41 1.07 -0.39 -25.83
CA LYS A 41 0.34 0.88 -25.95
C LYS A 41 -0.97 0.74 -25.17
N TRP A 42 -1.26 1.72 -24.33
CA TRP A 42 -2.46 1.77 -23.50
C TRP A 42 -3.28 3.00 -23.86
N GLN A 43 -4.58 2.85 -24.06
CA GLN A 43 -5.47 3.97 -24.33
C GLN A 43 -6.16 4.39 -23.02
N LEU A 44 -6.11 5.68 -22.70
CA LEU A 44 -6.84 6.23 -21.56
C LEU A 44 -8.32 6.41 -21.92
N GLY A 45 -9.19 5.95 -21.04
CA GLY A 45 -10.62 6.29 -21.05
C GLY A 45 -10.94 7.41 -20.06
N ASP A 46 -12.16 7.39 -19.53
CA ASP A 46 -12.63 8.38 -18.56
C ASP A 46 -11.90 8.29 -17.21
N VAL A 47 -11.85 9.41 -16.49
CA VAL A 47 -11.48 9.42 -15.06
C VAL A 47 -12.59 8.74 -14.26
N ILE A 48 -12.21 7.78 -13.41
CA ILE A 48 -13.11 7.05 -12.50
C ILE A 48 -12.79 7.29 -11.02
N GLY A 49 -11.66 7.92 -10.72
CA GLY A 49 -11.27 8.24 -9.35
C GLY A 49 -10.15 9.26 -9.27
N GLN A 50 -10.12 9.96 -8.14
CA GLN A 50 -9.06 10.89 -7.76
C GLN A 50 -8.51 10.43 -6.41
N GLY A 51 -7.24 10.03 -6.38
CA GLY A 51 -6.52 9.75 -5.14
C GLY A 51 -5.95 11.03 -4.53
N GLY A 52 -5.34 10.93 -3.35
CA GLY A 52 -4.74 12.09 -2.67
C GLY A 52 -3.62 12.80 -3.45
N PHE A 53 -3.03 12.12 -4.43
CA PHE A 53 -1.84 12.58 -5.17
C PHE A 53 -1.95 12.40 -6.70
N GLY A 54 -3.07 11.86 -7.21
CA GLY A 54 -3.17 11.34 -8.58
C GLY A 54 -4.58 11.16 -9.13
N LEU A 55 -4.66 10.91 -10.44
CA LEU A 55 -5.90 10.59 -11.14
C LEU A 55 -5.88 9.14 -11.63
N ILE A 56 -7.04 8.47 -11.56
CA ILE A 56 -7.25 7.09 -11.97
C ILE A 56 -8.20 7.08 -13.17
N TYR A 57 -7.70 6.58 -14.29
CA TYR A 57 -8.41 6.45 -15.56
C TYR A 57 -8.83 5.00 -15.79
N LYS A 58 -9.96 4.79 -16.48
CA LYS A 58 -10.20 3.57 -17.26
C LYS A 58 -9.05 3.38 -18.28
N ALA A 59 -8.72 2.14 -18.63
CA ALA A 59 -7.83 1.89 -19.75
C ALA A 59 -8.10 0.57 -20.49
N SER A 60 -7.86 0.61 -21.80
CA SER A 60 -7.78 -0.54 -22.69
C SER A 60 -6.36 -0.72 -23.20
N ASP A 61 -6.03 -1.95 -23.61
CA ASP A 61 -4.91 -2.16 -24.52
C ASP A 61 -5.26 -1.62 -25.91
N VAL A 62 -4.32 -0.91 -26.53
CA VAL A 62 -4.45 -0.55 -27.95
C VAL A 62 -4.27 -1.82 -28.77
N THR A 63 -5.38 -2.27 -29.35
CA THR A 63 -5.50 -3.40 -30.27
C THR A 63 -6.11 -2.88 -31.58
N ASP A 64 -6.12 -3.69 -32.63
CA ASP A 64 -6.72 -3.32 -33.93
C ASP A 64 -8.27 -3.38 -33.93
N SER A 65 -8.87 -3.73 -32.77
CA SER A 65 -10.32 -3.75 -32.53
C SER A 65 -10.80 -2.52 -31.77
N GLU A 66 -12.08 -2.15 -31.96
CA GLU A 66 -12.74 -1.03 -31.28
C GLU A 66 -12.60 -1.06 -29.75
N PRO A 67 -12.52 0.11 -29.07
CA PRO A 67 -12.38 0.16 -27.62
C PRO A 67 -13.55 -0.48 -26.87
N SER A 68 -13.25 -1.37 -25.92
CA SER A 68 -14.28 -1.98 -25.06
C SER A 68 -15.09 -0.92 -24.31
N SER A 69 -16.42 -1.05 -24.36
CA SER A 69 -17.34 -0.23 -23.56
C SER A 69 -17.17 -0.43 -22.05
N ASP A 70 -16.73 -1.63 -21.63
CA ASP A 70 -16.24 -1.90 -20.29
C ASP A 70 -14.73 -2.23 -20.32
N PRO A 71 -13.85 -1.23 -20.17
CA PRO A 71 -12.40 -1.45 -20.19
C PRO A 71 -11.91 -2.16 -18.90
N PRO A 72 -11.14 -3.26 -19.02
CA PRO A 72 -10.81 -4.14 -17.89
C PRO A 72 -9.60 -3.67 -17.05
N TYR A 73 -8.94 -2.58 -17.44
CA TYR A 73 -7.75 -2.05 -16.77
C TYR A 73 -7.97 -0.65 -16.24
N VAL A 74 -7.09 -0.22 -15.33
CA VAL A 74 -7.01 1.17 -14.85
C VAL A 74 -5.58 1.67 -14.91
N ILE A 75 -5.44 2.98 -15.11
CA ILE A 75 -4.15 3.67 -15.07
C ILE A 75 -4.17 4.76 -14.00
N LYS A 76 -3.31 4.60 -12.98
CA LYS A 76 -3.03 5.64 -11.98
C LYS A 76 -1.88 6.50 -12.51
N ILE A 77 -2.10 7.81 -12.60
CA ILE A 77 -1.10 8.80 -13.06
C ILE A 77 -0.83 9.82 -11.97
N GLU A 78 0.44 10.08 -11.68
CA GLU A 78 0.89 11.17 -10.80
C GLU A 78 2.05 11.97 -11.44
N PRO A 79 2.24 13.24 -11.07
CA PRO A 79 3.45 14.00 -11.37
C PRO A 79 4.72 13.25 -10.93
N LEU A 80 5.81 13.36 -11.69
CA LEU A 80 7.05 12.61 -11.43
C LEU A 80 7.69 13.00 -10.07
N ASP A 81 7.46 14.23 -9.63
CA ASP A 81 7.88 14.86 -8.38
C ASP A 81 7.03 14.48 -7.15
N ASN A 82 5.86 13.83 -7.33
CA ASN A 82 5.10 13.29 -6.20
C ASN A 82 5.79 12.06 -5.60
N GLY A 83 6.04 12.12 -4.28
CA GLY A 83 6.70 11.07 -3.50
C GLY A 83 5.89 9.78 -3.31
N PRO A 84 4.57 9.81 -3.05
CA PRO A 84 3.80 8.60 -2.77
C PRO A 84 3.82 7.56 -3.92
N LEU A 85 3.58 7.97 -5.17
CA LEU A 85 3.71 7.03 -6.31
C LEU A 85 5.15 6.55 -6.52
N PHE A 86 6.18 7.25 -6.02
CA PHE A 86 7.56 6.73 -6.10
C PHE A 86 7.72 5.48 -5.23
N CYS A 87 7.17 5.47 -4.00
CA CYS A 87 7.13 4.29 -3.14
C CYS A 87 6.30 3.17 -3.78
N GLU A 88 5.06 3.47 -4.20
CA GLU A 88 4.14 2.50 -4.76
C GLU A 88 4.68 1.84 -6.05
N PHE A 89 5.15 2.64 -7.02
CA PHE A 89 5.78 2.15 -8.25
C PHE A 89 6.97 1.23 -7.95
N HIS A 90 7.75 1.56 -6.92
CA HIS A 90 8.90 0.77 -6.49
C HIS A 90 8.56 -0.48 -5.68
N PHE A 91 7.39 -0.56 -5.06
CA PHE A 91 6.80 -1.83 -4.62
C PHE A 91 6.39 -2.65 -5.85
N TYR A 92 5.51 -2.13 -6.71
CA TYR A 92 4.92 -2.89 -7.81
C TYR A 92 5.97 -3.51 -8.75
N GLN A 93 7.00 -2.73 -9.15
CA GLN A 93 8.08 -3.21 -10.02
C GLN A 93 8.91 -4.37 -9.43
N ARG A 94 9.06 -4.43 -8.10
CA ARG A 94 9.91 -5.41 -7.41
C ARG A 94 9.15 -6.60 -6.83
N ALA A 95 7.91 -6.38 -6.40
CA ALA A 95 7.15 -7.32 -5.59
C ALA A 95 5.84 -7.77 -6.21
N ALA A 96 5.23 -7.07 -7.17
CA ALA A 96 3.88 -7.38 -7.65
C ALA A 96 3.79 -7.59 -9.17
N LYS A 97 4.84 -8.17 -9.76
CA LYS A 97 4.76 -8.64 -11.15
C LYS A 97 3.88 -9.89 -11.28
N PRO A 98 3.20 -10.12 -12.42
CA PRO A 98 2.33 -11.28 -12.62
C PRO A 98 3.03 -12.62 -12.34
N GLU A 99 4.28 -12.78 -12.78
CA GLU A 99 5.03 -14.03 -12.61
C GLU A 99 5.29 -14.38 -11.13
N PHE A 100 5.62 -13.39 -10.29
CA PHE A 100 5.88 -13.60 -8.86
C PHE A 100 4.59 -13.89 -8.06
N ILE A 101 3.48 -13.28 -8.48
CA ILE A 101 2.15 -13.51 -7.90
C ILE A 101 1.67 -14.93 -8.25
N ALA A 102 1.85 -15.37 -9.50
CA ALA A 102 1.51 -16.71 -9.94
C ALA A 102 2.33 -17.80 -9.22
N GLU A 103 3.66 -17.61 -9.17
CA GLU A 103 4.60 -18.48 -8.44
C GLU A 103 4.16 -18.70 -6.98
N TRP A 104 3.87 -17.60 -6.25
CA TRP A 104 3.45 -17.69 -4.86
C TRP A 104 2.06 -18.33 -4.69
N THR A 105 1.12 -17.98 -5.57
CA THR A 105 -0.24 -18.56 -5.57
C THR A 105 -0.18 -20.08 -5.73
N GLN A 106 0.66 -20.58 -6.64
CA GLN A 106 0.91 -22.01 -6.83
C GLN A 106 1.62 -22.63 -5.63
N LEU A 107 2.71 -22.01 -5.14
CA LEU A 107 3.51 -22.50 -4.01
C LEU A 107 2.69 -22.63 -2.71
N ARG A 108 1.84 -21.65 -2.41
CA ARG A 108 0.96 -21.64 -1.24
C ARG A 108 -0.41 -22.30 -1.48
N LYS A 109 -0.67 -22.81 -2.70
CA LYS A 109 -1.93 -23.46 -3.12
C LYS A 109 -3.18 -22.59 -2.86
N LEU A 110 -3.06 -21.29 -3.14
CA LEU A 110 -4.14 -20.31 -2.99
C LEU A 110 -5.06 -20.31 -4.22
N ARG A 111 -6.33 -19.89 -4.05
CA ARG A 111 -7.25 -19.69 -5.19
C ARG A 111 -6.91 -18.44 -6.00
N TYR A 112 -6.52 -17.37 -5.32
CA TYR A 112 -5.91 -16.16 -5.84
C TYR A 112 -5.07 -15.53 -4.71
N LEU A 113 -4.28 -14.51 -5.03
CA LEU A 113 -3.56 -13.68 -4.06
C LEU A 113 -4.10 -12.24 -4.14
N GLY A 114 -4.46 -11.64 -3.01
CA GLY A 114 -5.07 -10.30 -2.92
C GLY A 114 -4.10 -9.13 -3.18
N ILE A 115 -3.20 -9.27 -4.15
CA ILE A 115 -2.20 -8.27 -4.55
C ILE A 115 -2.45 -7.94 -6.04
N PRO A 116 -2.69 -6.67 -6.42
CA PRO A 116 -2.85 -6.31 -7.82
C PRO A 116 -1.60 -6.61 -8.65
N PRO A 117 -1.70 -7.30 -9.81
CA PRO A 117 -0.57 -7.49 -10.70
C PRO A 117 -0.24 -6.20 -11.46
N LEU A 118 1.05 -5.87 -11.53
CA LEU A 118 1.57 -4.80 -12.38
C LEU A 118 1.54 -5.25 -13.85
N LEU A 119 0.58 -4.75 -14.62
CA LEU A 119 0.43 -5.07 -16.04
C LEU A 119 1.31 -4.18 -16.93
N GLY A 120 1.60 -2.96 -16.48
CA GLY A 120 2.40 -1.99 -17.20
C GLY A 120 2.85 -0.84 -16.32
N ALA A 121 3.93 -0.16 -16.69
CA ALA A 121 4.47 0.98 -15.96
C ALA A 121 5.29 1.87 -16.90
N GLY A 122 5.33 3.17 -16.64
CA GLY A 122 6.15 4.06 -17.45
C GLY A 122 6.16 5.50 -16.97
N GLN A 123 6.65 6.37 -17.87
CA GLN A 123 6.62 7.81 -17.73
C GLN A 123 6.01 8.41 -19.01
N HIS A 124 5.30 9.52 -18.87
CA HIS A 124 4.70 10.27 -19.96
C HIS A 124 4.98 11.76 -19.78
N THR A 125 5.02 12.53 -20.86
CA THR A 125 5.32 13.98 -20.82
C THR A 125 4.25 14.76 -21.56
N LYS A 126 3.64 15.72 -20.87
CA LYS A 126 2.54 16.54 -21.39
C LYS A 126 2.66 17.97 -20.86
N GLY A 127 2.53 18.97 -21.75
CA GLY A 127 2.64 20.38 -21.37
C GLY A 127 4.00 20.76 -20.74
N GLY A 128 5.08 20.04 -21.07
CA GLY A 128 6.39 20.19 -20.44
C GLY A 128 6.52 19.59 -19.03
N LYS A 129 5.45 18.99 -18.48
CA LYS A 129 5.45 18.28 -17.20
C LYS A 129 5.67 16.78 -17.42
N HIS A 130 6.45 16.17 -16.54
CA HIS A 130 6.69 14.73 -16.53
C HIS A 130 5.79 14.04 -15.51
N TYR A 131 5.23 12.90 -15.91
CA TYR A 131 4.31 12.09 -15.13
C TYR A 131 4.79 10.65 -15.08
N ARG A 132 4.46 9.94 -14.01
CA ARG A 132 4.68 8.51 -13.82
C ARG A 132 3.32 7.82 -13.84
N TYR A 133 3.23 6.66 -14.49
CA TYR A 133 2.00 5.88 -14.53
C TYR A 133 2.20 4.41 -14.19
N LEU A 134 1.15 3.82 -13.60
CA LEU A 134 1.01 2.40 -13.30
C LEU A 134 -0.25 1.86 -13.95
N VAL A 135 -0.18 0.68 -14.56
CA VAL A 135 -1.30 -0.03 -15.17
C VAL A 135 -1.55 -1.34 -14.43
N MET A 136 -2.79 -1.56 -14.02
CA MET A 136 -3.24 -2.71 -13.22
C MET A 136 -4.67 -3.12 -13.62
N PRO A 137 -5.16 -4.29 -13.20
CA PRO A 137 -6.57 -4.66 -13.39
C PRO A 137 -7.50 -3.62 -12.78
N ARG A 138 -8.66 -3.44 -13.39
CA ARG A 138 -9.75 -2.68 -12.78
C ARG A 138 -10.33 -3.49 -11.62
N PHE A 139 -10.59 -2.80 -10.53
CA PHE A 139 -11.33 -3.31 -9.37
C PHE A 139 -12.66 -2.57 -9.24
N SER A 140 -13.53 -3.05 -8.36
CA SER A 140 -14.83 -2.44 -8.12
C SER A 140 -14.81 -1.53 -6.89
N THR A 141 -15.91 -1.44 -6.15
CA THR A 141 -16.00 -0.65 -4.92
C THR A 141 -14.94 -1.06 -3.88
N ASP A 142 -14.49 -0.07 -3.12
CA ASP A 142 -13.78 -0.28 -1.87
C ASP A 142 -14.70 -0.87 -0.78
N LEU A 143 -14.07 -1.55 0.18
CA LEU A 143 -14.72 -2.17 1.31
C LEU A 143 -15.28 -1.14 2.31
N GLN A 144 -14.75 0.09 2.35
CA GLN A 144 -15.28 1.15 3.23
C GLN A 144 -16.72 1.53 2.86
N LYS A 145 -17.03 1.68 1.57
CA LYS A 145 -18.41 1.88 1.09
C LYS A 145 -19.31 0.70 1.47
N VAL A 146 -18.83 -0.53 1.30
CA VAL A 146 -19.60 -1.74 1.66
C VAL A 146 -19.85 -1.81 3.17
N PHE A 147 -18.86 -1.44 3.99
CA PHE A 147 -18.96 -1.38 5.45
C PHE A 147 -19.95 -0.30 5.92
N VAL A 148 -19.94 0.88 5.31
CA VAL A 148 -20.92 1.95 5.60
C VAL A 148 -22.33 1.51 5.19
N ASN A 149 -22.49 0.93 3.99
CA ASN A 149 -23.77 0.42 3.50
C ASN A 149 -24.31 -0.76 4.33
N ALA A 150 -23.43 -1.53 4.97
CA ALA A 150 -23.76 -2.58 5.95
C ALA A 150 -24.23 -2.04 7.32
N GLY A 151 -24.34 -0.72 7.50
CA GLY A 151 -24.65 -0.11 8.79
C GLY A 151 -23.46 -0.04 9.75
N ARG A 152 -22.22 -0.04 9.22
CA ARG A 152 -20.95 -0.10 9.97
C ARG A 152 -20.83 -1.33 10.88
N SER A 153 -21.22 -2.52 10.40
CA SER A 153 -20.81 -3.80 11.02
C SER A 153 -20.77 -4.91 9.98
N PHE A 154 -19.89 -5.89 10.17
CA PHE A 154 -19.77 -7.11 9.39
C PHE A 154 -19.87 -8.34 10.30
N LEU A 155 -20.51 -9.39 9.80
CA LEU A 155 -20.59 -10.69 10.48
C LEU A 155 -19.19 -11.30 10.69
N GLU A 156 -19.03 -12.13 11.72
CA GLU A 156 -17.73 -12.78 12.01
C GLU A 156 -17.21 -13.60 10.83
N LYS A 157 -18.08 -14.33 10.12
CA LYS A 157 -17.77 -15.04 8.85
C LYS A 157 -17.08 -14.12 7.85
N THR A 158 -17.61 -12.92 7.68
CA THR A 158 -17.19 -11.95 6.67
C THR A 158 -15.89 -11.27 7.08
N THR A 159 -15.81 -10.75 8.31
CA THR A 159 -14.60 -10.13 8.86
C THR A 159 -13.40 -11.08 8.86
N TYR A 160 -13.56 -12.32 9.35
CA TYR A 160 -12.45 -13.27 9.34
C TYR A 160 -12.13 -13.79 7.94
N SER A 161 -13.11 -13.89 7.02
CA SER A 161 -12.82 -14.22 5.62
C SER A 161 -11.95 -13.15 4.94
N ILE A 162 -12.22 -11.86 5.20
CA ILE A 162 -11.37 -10.74 4.74
C ILE A 162 -10.00 -10.82 5.42
N GLY A 163 -9.97 -11.00 6.75
CA GLY A 163 -8.73 -11.12 7.53
C GLY A 163 -7.82 -12.26 7.06
N LEU A 164 -8.39 -13.40 6.66
CA LEU A 164 -7.64 -14.53 6.07
C LEU A 164 -7.03 -14.17 4.70
N ARG A 165 -7.74 -13.41 3.84
CA ARG A 165 -7.19 -12.93 2.55
C ARG A 165 -6.12 -11.87 2.75
N MET A 166 -6.30 -10.99 3.73
CA MET A 166 -5.28 -10.02 4.10
C MET A 166 -4.05 -10.72 4.68
N LEU A 167 -4.19 -11.79 5.49
CA LEU A 167 -3.04 -12.60 5.91
C LEU A 167 -2.30 -13.27 4.74
N ASP A 168 -3.01 -13.71 3.69
CA ASP A 168 -2.39 -14.25 2.46
C ASP A 168 -1.57 -13.18 1.70
N ALA A 169 -2.13 -11.98 1.56
CA ALA A 169 -1.47 -10.82 0.94
C ALA A 169 -0.28 -10.30 1.78
N LEU A 170 -0.46 -10.22 3.11
CA LEU A 170 0.56 -9.77 4.04
C LEU A 170 1.73 -10.74 4.11
N GLU A 171 1.52 -12.05 4.21
CA GLU A 171 2.63 -13.01 4.20
C GLU A 171 3.49 -12.86 2.93
N TYR A 172 2.86 -12.62 1.78
CA TYR A 172 3.57 -12.39 0.51
C TYR A 172 4.43 -11.13 0.52
N ILE A 173 3.88 -9.95 0.81
CA ILE A 173 4.67 -8.70 0.78
C ILE A 173 5.77 -8.73 1.84
N HIS A 174 5.52 -9.34 2.99
CA HIS A 174 6.50 -9.51 4.04
C HIS A 174 7.65 -10.43 3.61
N ASP A 175 7.38 -11.51 2.87
CA ASP A 175 8.43 -12.39 2.32
C ASP A 175 9.25 -11.67 1.22
N LYS A 176 8.61 -10.78 0.42
CA LYS A 176 9.31 -9.86 -0.51
C LYS A 176 10.02 -8.67 0.19
N GLY A 177 9.98 -8.59 1.53
CA GLY A 177 10.70 -7.58 2.33
C GLY A 177 10.02 -6.22 2.49
N TYR A 178 8.71 -6.15 2.22
CA TYR A 178 7.86 -4.95 2.35
C TYR A 178 6.80 -5.10 3.46
N ALA A 179 6.43 -3.99 4.08
CA ALA A 179 5.25 -3.83 4.94
C ALA A 179 4.36 -2.73 4.33
N HIS A 180 3.05 -2.82 4.48
CA HIS A 180 2.06 -1.92 3.89
C HIS A 180 1.88 -0.60 4.68
N ALA A 181 1.97 -0.67 6.01
CA ALA A 181 1.81 0.43 6.97
C ALA A 181 0.42 1.14 7.02
N ASP A 182 -0.43 0.99 6.00
CA ASP A 182 -1.73 1.67 5.90
C ASP A 182 -2.85 0.74 5.40
N ILE A 183 -3.04 -0.41 6.07
CA ILE A 183 -4.16 -1.33 5.80
C ILE A 183 -5.44 -0.72 6.40
N LYS A 184 -6.50 -0.61 5.59
CA LYS A 184 -7.82 -0.08 5.99
C LYS A 184 -8.85 -0.43 4.92
N ALA A 185 -10.15 -0.35 5.23
CA ALA A 185 -11.20 -0.78 4.30
C ALA A 185 -11.28 0.08 3.01
N SER A 186 -10.85 1.34 3.02
CA SER A 186 -10.74 2.14 1.79
C SER A 186 -9.56 1.75 0.89
N ASN A 187 -8.58 1.01 1.42
CA ASN A 187 -7.44 0.43 0.70
C ASN A 187 -7.66 -1.06 0.37
N ILE A 188 -8.89 -1.58 0.53
CA ILE A 188 -9.26 -2.95 0.14
C ILE A 188 -10.39 -2.85 -0.88
N LEU A 189 -10.14 -3.27 -2.12
CA LEU A 189 -11.11 -3.23 -3.22
C LEU A 189 -11.69 -4.61 -3.50
N LEU A 190 -12.98 -4.68 -3.87
CA LEU A 190 -13.58 -5.91 -4.39
C LEU A 190 -13.15 -6.19 -5.83
N GLY A 191 -13.11 -7.47 -6.21
CA GLY A 191 -12.84 -7.90 -7.57
C GLY A 191 -13.84 -7.32 -8.59
N TYR A 192 -13.42 -7.27 -9.85
CA TYR A 192 -14.27 -6.85 -10.97
C TYR A 192 -14.23 -7.89 -12.09
N LYS A 193 -15.40 -8.25 -12.61
CA LYS A 193 -15.53 -9.28 -13.65
C LYS A 193 -16.79 -9.05 -14.47
N ASN A 194 -16.65 -8.98 -15.79
CA ASN A 194 -17.75 -8.89 -16.76
C ASN A 194 -18.78 -7.81 -16.37
N GLY A 195 -18.37 -6.55 -16.24
CA GLY A 195 -19.23 -5.44 -15.80
C GLY A 195 -19.55 -5.39 -14.29
N ASN A 196 -19.37 -6.49 -13.56
CA ASN A 196 -19.95 -6.72 -12.22
C ASN A 196 -18.90 -6.84 -11.11
N ILE A 197 -19.35 -6.73 -9.86
CA ILE A 197 -18.53 -6.99 -8.66
C ILE A 197 -18.29 -8.50 -8.53
N ASP A 198 -17.03 -8.93 -8.43
CA ASP A 198 -16.69 -10.29 -7.99
C ASP A 198 -16.52 -10.30 -6.47
N TYR A 199 -17.63 -10.59 -5.78
CA TYR A 199 -17.68 -10.70 -4.33
C TYR A 199 -16.79 -11.82 -3.75
N ASN A 200 -16.21 -12.71 -4.56
CA ASN A 200 -15.30 -13.75 -4.07
C ASN A 200 -13.86 -13.26 -3.85
N GLN A 201 -13.55 -12.02 -4.25
CA GLN A 201 -12.18 -11.51 -4.31
C GLN A 201 -12.02 -10.14 -3.64
N VAL A 202 -10.95 -9.99 -2.85
CA VAL A 202 -10.52 -8.73 -2.22
C VAL A 202 -9.03 -8.48 -2.50
N TYR A 203 -8.70 -7.24 -2.82
CA TYR A 203 -7.35 -6.81 -3.20
C TYR A 203 -6.89 -5.65 -2.32
N LEU A 204 -5.69 -5.77 -1.74
CA LEU A 204 -5.03 -4.73 -0.98
C LEU A 204 -4.32 -3.75 -1.94
N VAL A 205 -4.65 -2.45 -1.86
CA VAL A 205 -4.20 -1.40 -2.78
C VAL A 205 -3.62 -0.19 -2.03
N ASP A 206 -3.06 0.76 -2.79
CA ASP A 206 -2.34 1.96 -2.32
C ASP A 206 -1.10 1.64 -1.47
N TYR A 207 -0.03 1.25 -2.17
CA TYR A 207 1.28 0.99 -1.57
C TYR A 207 2.10 2.30 -1.42
N GLY A 208 1.45 3.48 -1.39
CA GLY A 208 2.11 4.77 -1.28
C GLY A 208 2.88 4.98 0.04
N LEU A 209 2.47 4.28 1.10
CA LEU A 209 3.16 4.24 2.41
C LEU A 209 3.96 2.96 2.64
N ALA A 210 4.04 2.06 1.65
CA ALA A 210 4.70 0.77 1.81
C ALA A 210 6.21 0.91 2.03
N TYR A 211 6.72 0.26 3.08
CA TYR A 211 8.10 0.40 3.54
C TYR A 211 8.91 -0.88 3.33
N ARG A 212 10.08 -0.77 2.69
CA ARG A 212 11.04 -1.89 2.52
C ARG A 212 11.81 -2.14 3.82
N TYR A 213 11.14 -2.79 4.77
CA TYR A 213 11.64 -3.10 6.12
C TYR A 213 12.80 -4.12 6.12
N MET A 214 12.96 -4.88 5.04
CA MET A 214 14.08 -5.81 4.85
C MET A 214 14.81 -5.57 3.54
N VAL A 215 16.14 -5.43 3.62
CA VAL A 215 17.03 -5.28 2.47
C VAL A 215 18.09 -6.37 2.59
N ASP A 216 18.20 -7.20 1.56
CA ASP A 216 19.23 -8.23 1.41
C ASP A 216 19.33 -9.11 2.68
N SER A 217 18.16 -9.68 3.02
CA SER A 217 17.84 -10.46 4.24
C SER A 217 18.04 -9.75 5.59
N THR A 218 18.55 -8.52 5.60
CA THR A 218 18.81 -7.73 6.80
C THR A 218 17.58 -6.87 7.15
N HIS A 219 17.03 -7.09 8.35
CA HIS A 219 15.93 -6.28 8.90
C HIS A 219 16.45 -4.88 9.30
N LYS A 220 15.63 -3.83 9.16
CA LYS A 220 15.96 -2.53 9.77
C LYS A 220 15.99 -2.66 11.31
N PRO A 221 16.90 -1.99 12.03
CA PRO A 221 16.91 -2.00 13.49
C PRO A 221 15.72 -1.23 14.05
N TYR A 222 15.28 -1.58 15.28
CA TYR A 222 14.32 -0.75 16.01
C TYR A 222 14.95 0.61 16.33
N LYS A 223 14.29 1.69 15.89
CA LYS A 223 14.69 3.07 16.19
C LYS A 223 13.46 3.97 16.14
N GLU A 224 13.20 4.67 17.24
CA GLU A 224 12.18 5.72 17.32
C GLU A 224 12.71 7.00 16.65
N ASP A 225 11.87 7.67 15.84
CA ASP A 225 12.15 8.98 15.25
C ASP A 225 10.92 9.89 15.42
N PRO A 226 10.93 10.82 16.39
CA PRO A 226 9.79 11.71 16.65
C PRO A 226 9.34 12.54 15.44
N LYS A 227 10.19 12.72 14.41
CA LYS A 227 9.80 13.42 13.16
C LYS A 227 8.86 12.61 12.27
N ARG A 228 8.70 11.32 12.57
CA ARG A 228 7.87 10.34 11.86
C ARG A 228 6.76 9.76 12.75
N ALA A 229 6.61 10.30 13.96
CA ALA A 229 5.59 9.86 14.89
C ALA A 229 4.20 10.07 14.28
N HIS A 230 3.38 9.02 14.32
CA HIS A 230 2.02 9.00 13.80
C HIS A 230 1.94 9.24 12.26
N ASP A 231 2.95 8.75 11.52
CA ASP A 231 2.84 8.44 10.08
C ASP A 231 1.64 7.46 9.87
N GLY A 232 0.90 7.63 8.76
CA GLY A 232 -0.25 6.77 8.40
C GLY A 232 -1.62 7.21 8.95
N THR A 233 -2.67 6.42 8.68
CA THR A 233 -4.04 6.71 9.14
C THR A 233 -4.18 6.48 10.65
N ALA A 234 -4.41 7.55 11.43
CA ALA A 234 -4.19 7.53 12.88
C ALA A 234 -5.12 6.58 13.66
N GLU A 235 -6.34 6.32 13.19
CA GLU A 235 -7.25 5.31 13.77
C GLU A 235 -6.60 3.91 13.77
N TYR A 236 -5.93 3.52 12.68
CA TYR A 236 -5.41 2.16 12.49
C TYR A 236 -3.89 2.04 12.70
N ALA A 237 -3.13 3.14 12.62
CA ALA A 237 -1.66 3.13 12.75
C ALA A 237 -1.17 2.38 14.01
N SER A 238 -0.11 1.59 13.88
CA SER A 238 0.41 0.73 14.94
C SER A 238 1.08 1.54 16.08
N ARG A 239 1.26 0.89 17.23
CA ARG A 239 2.05 1.43 18.37
C ARG A 239 3.47 1.81 17.96
N ASP A 240 4.07 1.09 17.01
CA ASP A 240 5.38 1.40 16.42
C ASP A 240 5.34 2.68 15.55
N ALA A 241 4.32 2.84 14.69
CA ALA A 241 4.15 4.03 13.88
C ALA A 241 3.88 5.29 14.72
N HIS A 242 3.11 5.17 15.81
CA HIS A 242 2.91 6.25 16.79
C HIS A 242 4.19 6.64 17.57
N LYS A 243 5.24 5.82 17.54
CA LYS A 243 6.58 6.13 18.06
C LYS A 243 7.55 6.61 16.97
N GLY A 244 7.09 6.69 15.72
CA GLY A 244 7.93 7.00 14.55
C GLY A 244 8.95 5.90 14.21
N VAL A 245 8.72 4.67 14.69
CA VAL A 245 9.52 3.51 14.30
C VAL A 245 9.16 3.15 12.86
N CYS A 246 10.15 2.69 12.09
CA CYS A 246 9.91 2.25 10.72
C CYS A 246 8.94 1.04 10.70
N PRO A 247 7.95 0.99 9.79
CA PRO A 247 7.01 -0.12 9.71
C PRO A 247 7.70 -1.49 9.54
N SER A 248 7.19 -2.50 10.25
CA SER A 248 7.63 -3.90 10.15
C SER A 248 6.44 -4.86 10.25
N ARG A 249 6.72 -6.17 10.14
CA ARG A 249 5.72 -7.24 10.06
C ARG A 249 4.65 -7.22 11.15
N ARG A 250 5.03 -6.94 12.40
CA ARG A 250 4.07 -6.88 13.51
C ARG A 250 3.15 -5.66 13.43
N GLY A 251 3.63 -4.57 12.83
CA GLY A 251 2.85 -3.34 12.63
C GLY A 251 1.65 -3.58 11.71
N ASP A 252 1.89 -4.19 10.55
CA ASP A 252 0.82 -4.56 9.60
C ASP A 252 -0.22 -5.51 10.20
N LEU A 253 0.23 -6.49 11.00
CA LEU A 253 -0.68 -7.42 11.68
C LEU A 253 -1.49 -6.75 12.80
N GLU A 254 -0.91 -5.77 13.49
CA GLU A 254 -1.58 -4.96 14.51
C GLU A 254 -2.63 -4.03 13.87
N ILE A 255 -2.29 -3.37 12.76
CA ILE A 255 -3.20 -2.56 11.95
C ILE A 255 -4.39 -3.42 11.48
N LEU A 256 -4.13 -4.60 10.88
CA LEU A 256 -5.19 -5.54 10.47
C LEU A 256 -6.06 -6.01 11.65
N GLY A 257 -5.46 -6.17 12.84
CA GLY A 257 -6.19 -6.46 14.07
C GLY A 257 -7.16 -5.35 14.47
N TYR A 258 -6.76 -4.08 14.36
CA TYR A 258 -7.65 -2.93 14.60
C TYR A 258 -8.73 -2.78 13.51
N CYS A 259 -8.43 -3.09 12.25
CA CYS A 259 -9.46 -3.14 11.20
C CYS A 259 -10.51 -4.22 11.47
N MET A 260 -10.09 -5.45 11.80
CA MET A 260 -11.02 -6.52 12.16
C MET A 260 -11.82 -6.19 13.44
N LEU A 261 -11.26 -5.43 14.37
CA LEU A 261 -11.99 -4.92 15.53
C LEU A 261 -13.11 -3.98 15.10
N GLU A 262 -12.80 -2.89 14.37
CA GLU A 262 -13.81 -1.93 13.89
C GLU A 262 -14.89 -2.63 13.03
N TRP A 263 -14.51 -3.59 12.18
CA TRP A 263 -15.48 -4.31 11.34
C TRP A 263 -16.47 -5.14 12.15
N LEU A 264 -16.13 -5.59 13.37
CA LEU A 264 -17.02 -6.37 14.23
C LEU A 264 -17.82 -5.46 15.17
N SER A 265 -17.17 -4.52 15.88
CA SER A 265 -17.82 -3.64 16.87
C SER A 265 -18.46 -2.38 16.27
N GLY A 266 -18.14 -2.06 15.01
CA GLY A 266 -18.58 -0.85 14.30
C GLY A 266 -17.89 0.45 14.73
N HIS A 267 -16.95 0.39 15.68
CA HIS A 267 -16.32 1.54 16.32
C HIS A 267 -14.96 1.15 16.94
N LEU A 268 -14.08 2.14 17.16
CA LEU A 268 -12.81 1.96 17.88
C LEU A 268 -12.80 2.78 19.19
N PRO A 269 -12.25 2.26 20.30
CA PRO A 269 -12.26 2.97 21.60
C PRO A 269 -11.63 4.36 21.59
N TRP A 270 -10.75 4.62 20.61
CA TRP A 270 -9.99 5.86 20.47
C TRP A 270 -10.49 6.78 19.34
N GLU A 271 -11.56 6.43 18.60
CA GLU A 271 -12.05 7.20 17.44
C GLU A 271 -12.39 8.67 17.78
N LYS A 272 -12.91 8.90 18.98
CA LYS A 272 -13.29 10.23 19.50
C LYS A 272 -12.07 11.14 19.77
N PHE A 273 -10.86 10.58 19.76
CA PHE A 273 -9.60 11.27 20.00
C PHE A 273 -8.76 11.42 18.73
N ILE A 274 -9.36 11.38 17.53
CA ILE A 274 -8.62 11.41 16.25
C ILE A 274 -7.64 12.60 16.10
N ASN A 275 -7.93 13.74 16.74
CA ASN A 275 -7.08 14.93 16.75
C ASN A 275 -5.94 14.86 17.81
N ASP A 276 -6.05 13.99 18.81
CA ASP A 276 -5.06 13.76 19.86
C ASP A 276 -4.32 12.43 19.63
N LYS A 277 -3.32 12.51 18.75
CA LYS A 277 -2.50 11.38 18.31
C LYS A 277 -1.71 10.72 19.47
N GLU A 278 -1.37 11.48 20.51
CA GLU A 278 -0.76 10.95 21.73
C GLU A 278 -1.77 10.14 22.55
N LYS A 279 -3.01 10.63 22.69
CA LYS A 279 -4.05 9.87 23.41
C LYS A 279 -4.43 8.58 22.70
N ILE A 280 -4.45 8.56 21.36
CA ILE A 280 -4.61 7.31 20.59
C ILE A 280 -3.47 6.33 20.91
N LYS A 281 -2.21 6.81 20.98
CA LYS A 281 -1.04 5.98 21.32
C LYS A 281 -1.16 5.39 22.72
N GLU A 282 -1.53 6.20 23.73
CA GLU A 282 -1.78 5.72 25.09
C GLU A 282 -2.85 4.62 25.14
N LEU A 283 -4.01 4.85 24.51
CA LEU A 283 -5.12 3.91 24.50
C LEU A 283 -4.73 2.59 23.79
N LYS A 284 -4.05 2.65 22.65
CA LYS A 284 -3.53 1.46 21.97
C LYS A 284 -2.53 0.68 22.83
N ILE A 285 -1.66 1.36 23.58
CA ILE A 285 -0.74 0.71 24.53
C ILE A 285 -1.51 0.05 25.67
N LYS A 286 -2.47 0.75 26.31
CA LYS A 286 -3.34 0.20 27.36
C LYS A 286 -4.05 -1.07 26.89
N TYR A 287 -4.77 -0.98 25.77
CA TYR A 287 -5.62 -2.05 25.27
C TYR A 287 -4.87 -3.23 24.66
N MET A 288 -3.66 -3.05 24.14
CA MET A 288 -2.82 -4.18 23.70
C MET A 288 -2.11 -4.90 24.86
N ASN A 289 -2.04 -4.27 26.04
CA ASN A 289 -1.60 -4.90 27.29
C ASN A 289 -2.79 -5.59 28.01
N ASP A 290 -3.97 -4.96 28.02
CA ASP A 290 -5.23 -5.53 28.52
C ASP A 290 -6.25 -5.75 27.39
N LEU A 291 -6.16 -6.92 26.76
CA LEU A 291 -7.10 -7.37 25.74
C LEU A 291 -8.47 -7.78 26.30
N GLN A 292 -8.63 -7.93 27.62
CA GLN A 292 -9.94 -8.21 28.22
C GLN A 292 -10.75 -6.91 28.32
N ASP A 293 -10.13 -5.83 28.79
CA ASP A 293 -10.70 -4.48 28.80
C ASP A 293 -10.99 -3.96 27.37
N LEU A 294 -10.14 -4.27 26.38
CA LEU A 294 -10.42 -3.97 24.96
C LEU A 294 -11.70 -4.65 24.48
N MET A 295 -11.82 -5.97 24.67
CA MET A 295 -12.99 -6.73 24.22
C MET A 295 -14.24 -6.40 25.03
N GLN A 296 -14.11 -5.98 26.29
CA GLN A 296 -15.22 -5.49 27.09
C GLN A 296 -15.66 -4.09 26.65
N THR A 297 -14.74 -3.21 26.27
CA THR A 297 -15.05 -1.86 25.74
C THR A 297 -15.79 -1.95 24.41
N CYS A 298 -15.30 -2.77 23.47
CA CYS A 298 -15.85 -2.84 22.11
C CYS A 298 -17.13 -3.65 21.96
N PHE A 299 -17.39 -4.65 22.83
CA PHE A 299 -18.54 -5.56 22.69
C PHE A 299 -19.47 -5.54 23.91
N GLY A 300 -19.10 -4.94 25.03
CA GLY A 300 -19.93 -4.88 26.23
C GLY A 300 -20.37 -6.27 26.69
N SER A 301 -21.69 -6.49 26.79
CA SER A 301 -22.29 -7.80 27.14
C SER A 301 -22.56 -8.72 25.94
N GLN A 302 -22.21 -8.31 24.71
CA GLN A 302 -22.35 -9.16 23.52
C GLN A 302 -21.31 -10.29 23.51
N ASN A 303 -21.53 -11.29 22.64
CA ASN A 303 -20.54 -12.34 22.39
C ASN A 303 -19.21 -11.73 21.92
N LYS A 304 -18.11 -12.12 22.56
CA LYS A 304 -16.78 -11.55 22.28
C LYS A 304 -16.06 -12.39 21.22
N PRO A 305 -15.66 -11.82 20.06
CA PRO A 305 -14.97 -12.54 18.99
C PRO A 305 -13.62 -13.12 19.46
N GLU A 306 -13.64 -14.37 19.89
CA GLU A 306 -12.50 -15.05 20.53
C GLU A 306 -11.35 -15.34 19.55
N GLY A 307 -11.66 -15.47 18.25
CA GLY A 307 -10.65 -15.54 17.18
C GLY A 307 -9.83 -14.25 17.11
N LEU A 308 -10.48 -13.09 17.11
CA LEU A 308 -9.81 -11.78 17.16
C LEU A 308 -9.01 -11.60 18.45
N ARG A 309 -9.58 -11.94 19.62
CA ARG A 309 -8.87 -11.79 20.90
C ARG A 309 -7.59 -12.64 20.94
N LYS A 310 -7.66 -13.90 20.48
CA LYS A 310 -6.49 -14.77 20.35
C LYS A 310 -5.48 -14.24 19.32
N TYR A 311 -5.94 -13.72 18.17
CA TYR A 311 -5.09 -13.10 17.15
C TYR A 311 -4.30 -11.92 17.72
N LEU A 312 -4.98 -10.98 18.39
CA LEU A 312 -4.34 -9.83 19.04
C LEU A 312 -3.37 -10.27 20.16
N ALA A 313 -3.67 -11.35 20.89
CA ALA A 313 -2.81 -11.89 21.95
C ALA A 313 -1.55 -12.62 21.45
N VAL A 314 -1.47 -12.95 20.16
CA VAL A 314 -0.22 -13.35 19.48
C VAL A 314 0.51 -12.11 18.99
N VAL A 315 -0.20 -11.23 18.25
CA VAL A 315 0.40 -10.03 17.65
C VAL A 315 1.00 -9.07 18.69
N SER A 316 0.38 -8.93 19.86
CA SER A 316 0.87 -8.05 20.93
C SER A 316 2.24 -8.44 21.48
N LYS A 317 2.65 -9.71 21.31
CA LYS A 317 3.89 -10.31 21.85
C LYS A 317 5.04 -10.36 20.85
N LEU A 318 4.79 -10.13 19.55
CA LEU A 318 5.81 -10.22 18.51
C LEU A 318 6.96 -9.23 18.75
N ALA A 319 8.20 -9.71 18.70
CA ALA A 319 9.37 -8.83 18.63
C ALA A 319 9.38 -8.05 17.30
N TYR A 320 10.04 -6.89 17.29
CA TYR A 320 9.97 -5.94 16.17
C TYR A 320 10.47 -6.52 14.83
N ASP A 321 11.47 -7.40 14.92
CA ASP A 321 12.15 -8.09 13.84
C ASP A 321 11.79 -9.59 13.74
N GLU A 322 10.81 -10.07 14.50
CA GLU A 322 10.32 -11.45 14.45
C GLU A 322 9.66 -11.76 13.09
N LYS A 323 9.75 -13.02 12.61
CA LYS A 323 8.92 -13.51 11.49
C LYS A 323 7.66 -14.17 12.07
N PRO A 324 6.46 -13.57 11.91
CA PRO A 324 5.23 -14.11 12.49
C PRO A 324 4.88 -15.49 11.93
N ASP A 325 4.22 -16.33 12.73
CA ASP A 325 3.56 -17.53 12.24
C ASP A 325 2.19 -17.19 11.63
N TYR A 326 2.21 -16.79 10.36
CA TYR A 326 1.00 -16.57 9.55
C TYR A 326 0.14 -17.86 9.43
N GLY A 327 0.70 -19.04 9.67
CA GLY A 327 -0.05 -20.30 9.75
C GLY A 327 -0.91 -20.38 11.00
N GLN A 328 -0.32 -20.11 12.17
CA GLN A 328 -1.04 -19.98 13.44
C GLN A 328 -2.11 -18.88 13.36
N LEU A 329 -1.77 -17.67 12.89
CA LEU A 329 -2.72 -16.56 12.79
C LEU A 329 -3.95 -16.91 11.94
N ARG A 330 -3.78 -17.67 10.84
CA ARG A 330 -4.92 -18.19 10.07
C ARG A 330 -5.73 -19.23 10.83
N GLN A 331 -5.10 -20.11 11.62
CA GLN A 331 -5.81 -21.10 12.43
C GLN A 331 -6.71 -20.46 13.50
N LEU A 332 -6.34 -19.28 14.02
CA LEU A 332 -7.14 -18.54 15.00
C LEU A 332 -8.42 -17.93 14.39
N LEU A 333 -8.40 -17.53 13.12
CA LEU A 333 -9.54 -16.92 12.42
C LEU A 333 -10.42 -17.92 11.66
N LYS A 334 -9.87 -19.07 11.26
CA LYS A 334 -10.59 -20.12 10.52
C LYS A 334 -11.94 -20.56 11.12
N PRO A 335 -12.09 -20.79 12.45
CA PRO A 335 -13.34 -21.27 13.02
C PRO A 335 -14.55 -20.36 12.75
N GLY A 336 -14.38 -19.03 12.92
CA GLY A 336 -15.45 -18.07 12.65
C GLY A 336 -15.66 -17.77 11.17
N ALA A 337 -14.63 -17.91 10.33
CA ALA A 337 -14.75 -17.81 8.87
C ALA A 337 -15.53 -18.99 8.24
N GLY A 338 -15.55 -20.14 8.92
CA GLY A 338 -16.20 -21.35 8.43
C GLY A 338 -15.46 -22.03 7.27
N ASN A 339 -16.10 -23.06 6.70
CA ASN A 339 -15.48 -23.96 5.71
C ASN A 339 -15.54 -23.46 4.25
N GLU A 340 -16.22 -22.33 4.00
CA GLU A 340 -16.63 -21.92 2.66
C GLU A 340 -15.99 -20.60 2.25
N TRP A 341 -15.48 -20.54 1.01
CA TRP A 341 -14.88 -19.34 0.41
C TRP A 341 -15.96 -18.36 -0.07
N SER A 342 -16.79 -17.87 0.86
CA SER A 342 -17.84 -16.90 0.59
C SER A 342 -17.67 -15.70 1.51
N LEU A 343 -17.27 -14.57 0.92
CA LEU A 343 -17.36 -13.26 1.57
C LEU A 343 -18.84 -12.89 1.63
N ALA A 344 -19.49 -13.26 2.73
CA ALA A 344 -20.89 -12.94 3.02
C ALA A 344 -21.07 -11.45 3.34
N LEU A 345 -20.76 -10.60 2.37
CA LEU A 345 -20.99 -9.17 2.41
C LEU A 345 -22.51 -8.94 2.32
N PRO A 346 -23.11 -8.08 3.17
CA PRO A 346 -24.55 -7.86 3.18
C PRO A 346 -24.98 -7.02 1.98
N THR A 347 -25.14 -7.68 0.82
CA THR A 347 -25.47 -7.06 -0.47
C THR A 347 -26.98 -7.05 -0.71
N GLY A 348 -27.70 -6.30 0.13
CA GLY A 348 -29.06 -5.84 -0.12
C GLY A 348 -30.12 -6.91 -0.37
N GLU A 349 -30.71 -7.44 0.71
CA GLU A 349 -32.16 -7.67 0.66
C GLU A 349 -32.86 -6.31 0.52
N THR A 350 -33.95 -6.24 -0.24
CA THR A 350 -34.70 -5.00 -0.44
C THR A 350 -35.48 -4.64 0.82
N VAL A 351 -34.87 -3.84 1.70
CA VAL A 351 -35.54 -3.28 2.89
C VAL A 351 -36.60 -2.27 2.44
N SER A 352 -37.81 -2.77 2.22
CA SER A 352 -39.02 -1.96 2.00
C SER A 352 -39.15 -0.94 3.15
N PRO A 353 -39.36 0.36 2.87
CA PRO A 353 -39.28 1.40 3.89
C PRO A 353 -40.44 1.30 4.89
N GLN A 354 -40.19 0.69 6.05
CA GLN A 354 -41.07 0.81 7.20
C GLN A 354 -41.19 2.29 7.60
N LYS A 355 -42.42 2.73 7.92
CA LYS A 355 -42.74 4.14 8.16
C LYS A 355 -42.17 4.66 9.49
N GLY A 356 -40.89 5.01 9.51
CA GLY A 356 -40.28 5.78 10.59
C GLY A 356 -40.94 7.16 10.75
N THR A 357 -41.20 7.57 11.98
CA THR A 357 -41.87 8.84 12.29
C THR A 357 -40.96 10.06 12.03
N LYS A 358 -41.54 11.13 11.47
CA LYS A 358 -40.80 12.36 11.14
C LYS A 358 -40.19 12.99 12.39
N ARG A 359 -38.87 13.12 12.43
CA ARG A 359 -38.16 14.17 13.19
C ARG A 359 -37.67 15.24 12.21
N LYS A 360 -37.70 16.51 12.63
CA LYS A 360 -37.27 17.63 11.79
C LYS A 360 -35.75 17.60 11.58
N SER A 361 -35.32 17.97 10.38
CA SER A 361 -33.92 18.20 10.02
C SER A 361 -33.64 19.70 10.03
N ASP A 362 -32.78 20.17 10.94
CA ASP A 362 -32.21 21.51 10.85
C ASP A 362 -31.07 21.51 9.83
N SER A 363 -31.12 22.44 8.88
CA SER A 363 -30.19 22.53 7.75
C SER A 363 -28.91 23.28 8.12
N TYR A 364 -27.76 22.64 7.96
CA TYR A 364 -26.44 23.26 8.17
C TYR A 364 -25.87 23.76 6.83
N GLU A 365 -25.80 25.07 6.62
CA GLU A 365 -25.14 25.68 5.45
C GLU A 365 -23.63 25.92 5.68
N PRO A 366 -22.79 25.91 4.62
CA PRO A 366 -21.35 26.13 4.75
C PRO A 366 -21.00 27.61 4.98
N LEU A 367 -20.33 27.91 6.09
CA LEU A 367 -19.86 29.26 6.42
C LEU A 367 -18.76 29.76 5.46
N GLN A 368 -19.12 30.60 4.50
CA GLN A 368 -18.17 31.42 3.75
C GLN A 368 -17.67 32.59 4.61
N ALA A 369 -16.34 32.79 4.67
CA ALA A 369 -15.74 33.87 5.44
C ALA A 369 -16.02 35.24 4.81
N LYS A 370 -16.84 36.06 5.48
CA LYS A 370 -17.09 37.46 5.10
C LYS A 370 -16.22 38.42 5.89
N VAL A 371 -15.52 39.32 5.17
CA VAL A 371 -14.71 40.39 5.77
C VAL A 371 -15.63 41.41 6.45
N ALA A 372 -15.35 41.72 7.71
CA ALA A 372 -16.08 42.76 8.43
C ALA A 372 -15.71 44.16 7.90
N LYS A 373 -16.73 44.92 7.46
CA LYS A 373 -16.67 46.38 7.37
C LYS A 373 -17.80 46.96 8.21
N THR A 374 -17.48 47.96 9.01
CA THR A 374 -18.41 48.65 9.91
C THR A 374 -19.27 49.65 9.14
N ASN A 375 -20.60 49.58 9.31
CA ASN A 375 -21.53 50.60 8.80
C ASN A 375 -21.94 51.58 9.91
N SER A 376 -21.80 52.87 9.66
CA SER A 376 -22.59 53.95 10.27
C SER A 376 -23.67 54.41 9.28
N LYS A 377 -24.80 54.91 9.78
CA LYS A 377 -26.02 55.21 8.98
C LYS A 377 -26.13 56.68 8.59
N ALA A 378 -26.93 56.93 7.54
CA ALA A 378 -27.55 58.20 7.16
C ALA A 378 -26.58 59.31 6.68
N ASP A 379 -27.01 60.34 5.94
CA ASP A 379 -28.40 60.68 5.53
C ASP A 379 -28.48 61.15 4.06
N VAL A 380 -29.70 61.35 3.54
CA VAL A 380 -29.97 61.80 2.18
C VAL A 380 -30.25 63.31 2.12
N THR A 381 -29.52 64.04 1.29
CA THR A 381 -29.98 65.34 0.76
C THR A 381 -29.30 65.66 -0.57
N THR A 382 -30.06 66.23 -1.51
CA THR A 382 -29.52 66.87 -2.73
C THR A 382 -29.79 68.37 -2.64
N PRO A 383 -28.97 69.23 -3.28
CA PRO A 383 -29.50 69.84 -4.52
C PRO A 383 -28.46 70.24 -5.60
N LYS A 384 -28.92 70.14 -6.86
CA LYS A 384 -28.77 71.05 -8.03
C LYS A 384 -27.46 71.82 -8.31
N LEU A 385 -27.02 71.66 -9.58
CA LEU A 385 -26.47 72.66 -10.54
C LEU A 385 -25.23 73.51 -10.17
N SER A 386 -24.21 73.47 -11.04
CA SER A 386 -24.03 74.55 -12.04
C SER A 386 -22.98 74.20 -13.13
N SER A 387 -22.93 75.02 -14.19
CA SER A 387 -22.10 74.91 -15.41
C SER A 387 -20.59 75.19 -15.19
N ARG A 388 -19.67 74.67 -16.03
CA ARG A 388 -19.26 75.35 -17.28
C ARG A 388 -18.37 74.51 -18.24
N LYS A 389 -18.29 75.01 -19.48
CA LYS A 389 -17.36 74.72 -20.61
C LYS A 389 -15.89 74.59 -20.14
N GLY A 390 -14.97 73.86 -20.81
CA GLY A 390 -15.04 73.04 -22.03
C GLY A 390 -13.69 73.00 -22.80
N ARG A 391 -13.72 72.54 -24.07
CA ARG A 391 -12.65 72.62 -25.12
C ARG A 391 -11.58 71.51 -25.15
N ALA A 392 -11.33 70.97 -26.36
CA ALA A 392 -10.16 70.15 -26.76
C ALA A 392 -9.22 70.97 -27.67
N PRO A 393 -7.96 70.53 -27.91
CA PRO A 393 -7.59 69.69 -29.06
C PRO A 393 -6.73 68.47 -28.65
N VAL A 394 -6.44 67.40 -29.42
CA VAL A 394 -6.37 67.09 -30.87
C VAL A 394 -4.97 67.27 -31.52
N ALA A 395 -4.49 66.16 -32.13
CA ALA A 395 -3.44 65.98 -33.17
C ALA A 395 -1.93 65.81 -32.83
N ASN A 396 -1.37 64.71 -33.37
CA ASN A 396 -0.02 64.48 -33.97
C ASN A 396 1.29 64.75 -33.18
N GLY A 397 2.36 63.94 -33.23
CA GLY A 397 2.66 62.75 -34.04
C GLY A 397 4.18 62.54 -34.28
N LYS A 398 4.58 61.27 -34.47
CA LYS A 398 5.84 60.74 -35.08
C LYS A 398 7.23 60.97 -34.43
N ARG A 399 7.97 59.86 -34.26
CA ARG A 399 9.44 59.59 -34.50
C ARG A 399 10.52 60.52 -33.88
N ALA A 400 11.76 60.08 -33.61
CA ALA A 400 12.39 58.75 -33.41
C ALA A 400 13.87 58.94 -32.97
N SER A 401 14.55 57.83 -32.61
CA SER A 401 16.01 57.61 -32.74
C SER A 401 17.02 58.46 -31.95
N ALA A 402 17.83 57.80 -31.11
CA ALA A 402 19.29 58.02 -31.04
C ALA A 402 20.01 56.78 -30.45
N LYS A 403 21.20 56.46 -30.95
CA LYS A 403 22.20 55.57 -30.32
C LYS A 403 23.36 56.43 -29.79
N LEU A 404 24.13 55.90 -28.84
CA LEU A 404 25.56 56.25 -28.72
C LEU A 404 26.42 54.99 -28.46
N HIS A 405 27.59 55.00 -29.07
CA HIS A 405 28.76 54.12 -28.85
C HIS A 405 29.90 55.06 -28.34
N ASN A 406 31.16 54.68 -28.02
CA ASN A 406 31.94 53.46 -28.28
C ASN A 406 33.17 53.38 -27.33
N ALA A 407 33.80 52.20 -27.22
CA ALA A 407 35.27 51.98 -27.15
C ALA A 407 36.09 52.62 -25.97
N SER A 408 37.34 52.23 -25.63
CA SER A 408 38.22 51.09 -25.97
C SER A 408 39.45 51.06 -25.03
N SER A 409 40.06 49.89 -24.77
CA SER A 409 41.53 49.66 -24.64
C SER A 409 41.84 48.22 -24.19
N GLU A 410 43.11 47.81 -24.31
CA GLU A 410 43.62 46.45 -24.03
C GLU A 410 44.68 46.46 -22.92
N GLY A 411 45.03 45.28 -22.37
CA GLY A 411 46.40 45.03 -21.90
C GLY A 411 46.57 44.50 -20.47
N SER A 412 47.36 43.41 -20.36
CA SER A 412 48.03 42.88 -19.15
C SER A 412 47.19 42.25 -18.02
N GLY A 413 47.82 41.24 -17.40
CA GLY A 413 47.58 40.70 -16.05
C GLY A 413 48.95 40.38 -15.43
N PRO A 414 49.10 39.44 -14.48
CA PRO A 414 48.09 38.61 -13.80
C PRO A 414 48.22 38.60 -12.25
N SER A 415 47.21 38.07 -11.53
CA SER A 415 47.35 37.31 -10.26
C SER A 415 45.99 36.78 -9.78
N GLY A 416 45.95 35.94 -8.73
CA GLY A 416 44.73 35.72 -7.91
C GLY A 416 43.92 34.45 -8.19
N ALA A 417 44.43 33.30 -7.73
CA ALA A 417 43.85 31.96 -7.73
C ALA A 417 42.30 31.81 -7.77
N LYS A 418 41.82 30.90 -8.63
CA LYS A 418 40.50 30.22 -8.50
C LYS A 418 40.69 28.72 -8.30
N LEU A 419 40.09 28.15 -7.26
CA LEU A 419 40.05 26.70 -7.01
C LEU A 419 39.11 26.01 -8.02
N LYS A 420 39.55 24.85 -8.55
CA LYS A 420 38.78 24.02 -9.47
C LYS A 420 37.97 22.97 -8.71
N ILE A 421 36.70 22.79 -9.07
CA ILE A 421 35.94 21.56 -8.75
C ILE A 421 36.13 20.58 -9.91
N THR A 422 36.70 19.41 -9.64
CA THR A 422 36.98 18.39 -10.66
C THR A 422 35.84 17.39 -10.78
N ILE A 423 35.25 17.28 -11.97
CA ILE A 423 34.21 16.28 -12.26
C ILE A 423 34.88 14.98 -12.73
N LEU A 424 34.83 13.93 -11.89
CA LEU A 424 35.29 12.60 -12.26
C LEU A 424 34.18 11.82 -13.01
N ARG A 425 34.23 11.85 -14.35
CA ARG A 425 33.58 10.81 -15.17
C ARG A 425 34.40 9.53 -15.06
N LYS A 426 33.77 8.41 -14.64
CA LYS A 426 34.31 7.06 -14.86
C LYS A 426 33.46 6.33 -15.91
N THR A 427 34.04 6.13 -17.08
CA THR A 427 33.58 5.14 -18.06
C THR A 427 33.94 3.74 -17.56
N PHE A 428 33.07 2.76 -17.80
CA PHE A 428 33.39 1.34 -17.64
C PHE A 428 33.36 0.66 -19.01
N SER A 429 34.38 -0.17 -19.26
CA SER A 429 34.47 -1.02 -20.44
C SER A 429 34.31 -2.49 -20.02
N SER A 430 33.67 -3.29 -20.86
CA SER A 430 33.48 -4.73 -20.62
C SER A 430 34.66 -5.54 -21.16
N PRO A 431 35.10 -6.59 -20.45
CA PRO A 431 35.74 -7.76 -21.06
C PRO A 431 34.73 -8.88 -21.31
N ALA A 432 35.02 -9.77 -22.27
CA ALA A 432 34.15 -10.87 -22.68
C ALA A 432 34.26 -12.10 -21.74
N ALA A 433 33.24 -12.97 -21.78
CA ALA A 433 33.21 -14.23 -21.03
C ALA A 433 33.69 -15.42 -21.88
N SER A 434 34.57 -16.26 -21.33
CA SER A 434 34.99 -17.54 -21.90
C SER A 434 34.31 -18.71 -21.20
N VAL A 435 33.79 -19.67 -21.97
CA VAL A 435 33.07 -20.85 -21.45
C VAL A 435 34.05 -21.98 -21.11
N THR A 436 33.92 -22.58 -19.93
CA THR A 436 34.54 -23.89 -19.63
C THR A 436 33.64 -24.74 -18.73
N THR A 437 33.59 -26.06 -18.99
CA THR A 437 32.69 -27.01 -18.32
C THR A 437 33.37 -27.78 -17.18
N PRO A 438 32.68 -28.09 -16.07
CA PRO A 438 33.21 -28.97 -15.03
C PRO A 438 33.07 -30.46 -15.39
N ARG A 439 34.17 -31.22 -15.32
CA ARG A 439 34.18 -32.69 -15.43
C ARG A 439 34.44 -33.31 -14.06
N ALA A 440 33.68 -34.35 -13.70
CA ALA A 440 33.85 -35.05 -12.42
C ALA A 440 35.15 -35.87 -12.36
N ARG A 441 35.67 -36.16 -11.14
CA ARG A 441 35.59 -37.49 -10.47
C ARG A 441 36.57 -37.62 -9.28
N LYS A 442 36.22 -38.54 -8.36
CA LYS A 442 37.05 -39.28 -7.37
C LYS A 442 37.20 -38.72 -5.94
N THR A 443 37.10 -39.68 -5.02
CA THR A 443 37.34 -39.69 -3.57
C THR A 443 38.83 -39.93 -3.23
N PRO A 444 39.29 -39.52 -2.04
CA PRO A 444 40.44 -40.14 -1.37
C PRO A 444 40.04 -41.33 -0.47
N SER A 445 40.99 -42.22 -0.17
CA SER A 445 40.84 -43.39 0.71
C SER A 445 41.87 -43.39 1.85
N LYS A 446 41.71 -44.30 2.83
CA LYS A 446 42.54 -44.39 4.05
C LYS A 446 43.96 -44.93 3.82
N THR A 447 44.94 -44.38 4.56
CA THR A 447 46.01 -45.07 5.34
C THR A 447 46.61 -44.00 6.28
N GLN A 448 46.59 -44.13 7.62
CA GLN A 448 47.44 -44.94 8.52
C GLN A 448 48.91 -44.48 8.66
N ASN A 449 49.21 -43.79 9.78
CA ASN A 449 50.35 -43.93 10.70
C ASN A 449 50.28 -42.80 11.76
N GLY A 450 50.77 -42.92 12.99
CA GLY A 450 51.29 -44.13 13.67
C GLY A 450 52.35 -43.86 14.75
N SER A 451 52.01 -43.23 15.89
CA SER A 451 52.94 -43.09 17.03
C SER A 451 52.22 -42.94 18.38
N THR A 452 52.79 -43.51 19.45
CA THR A 452 52.21 -43.66 20.79
C THR A 452 52.88 -42.80 21.87
N GLN A 453 52.11 -42.44 22.91
CA GLN A 453 52.47 -42.30 24.35
C GLN A 453 51.14 -41.99 25.09
N THR A 454 50.63 -42.76 26.06
CA THR A 454 51.01 -42.89 27.50
C THR A 454 50.98 -41.54 28.27
N LEU A 455 50.41 -41.41 29.48
CA LEU A 455 49.84 -42.40 30.42
C LEU A 455 48.88 -41.73 31.43
N GLY A 456 47.99 -42.50 32.07
CA GLY A 456 47.24 -42.14 33.29
C GLY A 456 45.82 -41.53 33.10
N GLY A 457 44.83 -41.82 33.95
CA GLY A 457 44.74 -42.90 34.94
C GLY A 457 43.75 -42.66 36.10
N ALA A 458 42.63 -43.41 36.15
CA ALA A 458 41.65 -43.49 37.27
C ALA A 458 40.89 -42.16 37.58
N LYS A 459 39.73 -42.06 38.26
CA LYS A 459 38.62 -42.92 38.78
C LYS A 459 37.43 -41.93 39.07
N VAL A 460 36.16 -42.26 39.42
CA VAL A 460 35.51 -43.49 39.93
C VAL A 460 34.04 -43.64 39.40
N LYS A 461 33.06 -43.93 40.28
CA LYS A 461 31.61 -44.20 40.14
C LYS A 461 30.77 -42.91 40.44
N ALA A 462 29.44 -42.81 40.29
CA ALA A 462 28.40 -43.86 40.32
C ALA A 462 27.08 -43.58 39.56
N SER A 463 26.20 -44.60 39.60
CA SER A 463 24.81 -44.76 39.15
C SER A 463 23.82 -43.64 39.57
N SER A 464 22.71 -43.39 38.84
CA SER A 464 21.54 -44.30 38.82
C SER A 464 20.70 -44.35 37.52
N SER A 465 19.82 -45.34 37.47
CA SER A 465 18.95 -45.79 36.37
C SER A 465 17.75 -44.84 36.08
N SER A 466 17.19 -44.84 34.87
CA SER A 466 16.03 -45.72 34.58
C SER A 466 15.86 -46.13 33.10
N ILE A 467 15.00 -47.12 32.88
CA ILE A 467 14.72 -47.83 31.61
C ILE A 467 13.34 -47.35 31.10
N THR A 468 13.11 -46.98 29.83
CA THR A 468 12.72 -47.81 28.65
C THR A 468 12.44 -46.79 27.50
N LYS A 469 12.23 -47.07 26.19
CA LYS A 469 12.25 -48.24 25.29
C LYS A 469 12.57 -47.70 23.86
N ARG A 470 13.07 -48.51 22.91
CA ARG A 470 13.33 -48.06 21.52
C ARG A 470 12.63 -48.98 20.50
N VAL A 471 11.70 -48.45 19.72
CA VAL A 471 10.96 -49.21 18.69
C VAL A 471 11.70 -49.17 17.35
N THR A 472 11.88 -50.34 16.72
CA THR A 472 12.54 -50.47 15.41
C THR A 472 11.95 -51.62 14.59
N LEU A 473 11.25 -51.33 13.49
CA LEU A 473 10.93 -52.29 12.40
C LEU A 473 10.93 -51.52 11.06
N LYS A 474 11.90 -51.79 10.19
CA LYS A 474 11.89 -52.80 9.10
C LYS A 474 10.96 -52.44 7.93
N ARG A 475 11.56 -51.89 6.86
CA ARG A 475 11.03 -51.98 5.49
C ARG A 475 10.95 -53.46 5.06
N LYS A 476 9.90 -53.83 4.32
CA LYS A 476 9.89 -55.03 3.45
C LYS A 476 9.88 -54.59 1.99
N ARG A 477 10.44 -55.42 1.11
CA ARG A 477 10.48 -55.25 -0.35
C ARG A 477 10.22 -56.61 -1.00
N LEU A 478 9.12 -56.73 -1.74
CA LEU A 478 8.66 -57.81 -2.63
C LEU A 478 7.63 -57.13 -3.56
N GLY A 479 7.37 -57.55 -4.80
CA GLY A 479 7.98 -58.57 -5.67
C GLY A 479 7.39 -58.39 -7.08
N ASN A 480 8.07 -58.83 -8.15
CA ASN A 480 7.72 -58.48 -9.54
C ASN A 480 7.16 -59.66 -10.35
N VAL A 481 6.06 -59.47 -11.10
CA VAL A 481 5.54 -60.40 -12.12
C VAL A 481 4.93 -59.60 -13.30
N ASN A 482 4.88 -60.19 -14.50
CA ASN A 482 4.62 -59.53 -15.81
C ASN A 482 3.23 -59.90 -16.42
N SER A 483 3.10 -59.71 -17.75
CA SER A 483 1.98 -59.92 -18.70
C SER A 483 0.89 -58.84 -18.68
N LEU A 484 0.54 -58.14 -19.80
CA LEU A 484 0.27 -58.50 -21.22
C LEU A 484 -1.12 -59.12 -21.43
N ASP A 485 -2.05 -58.37 -22.04
CA ASP A 485 -2.51 -58.62 -23.43
C ASP A 485 -3.27 -57.38 -24.01
N SER A 486 -3.68 -57.49 -25.27
CA SER A 486 -4.63 -56.71 -26.08
C SER A 486 -6.10 -56.84 -25.62
N GLY A 487 -7.12 -56.15 -26.16
CA GLY A 487 -7.19 -55.05 -27.14
C GLY A 487 -8.61 -54.89 -27.75
N VAL A 488 -8.77 -53.94 -28.69
CA VAL A 488 -9.70 -53.98 -29.86
C VAL A 488 -11.24 -53.82 -29.66
N GLN A 489 -11.82 -52.77 -30.30
CA GLN A 489 -13.24 -52.62 -30.76
C GLN A 489 -14.37 -52.55 -29.67
N THR A 490 -15.61 -52.08 -29.91
CA THR A 490 -16.32 -51.45 -31.06
C THR A 490 -17.44 -50.51 -30.57
N SER A 491 -17.92 -49.57 -31.40
CA SER A 491 -19.28 -48.99 -31.28
C SER A 491 -20.34 -49.90 -31.94
N PRO A 492 -21.64 -49.82 -31.59
CA PRO A 492 -22.56 -49.09 -32.49
C PRO A 492 -23.78 -48.39 -31.83
N SER A 493 -24.53 -47.71 -32.72
CA SER A 493 -25.71 -46.84 -32.58
C SER A 493 -27.00 -47.42 -31.97
N LEU A 494 -27.89 -46.49 -31.53
CA LEU A 494 -29.37 -46.41 -31.69
C LEU A 494 -29.82 -45.13 -30.92
N MET A 495 -30.60 -44.13 -31.36
CA MET A 495 -31.75 -44.00 -32.29
C MET A 495 -32.97 -44.85 -31.85
N THR A 496 -34.19 -44.34 -31.68
CA THR A 496 -34.88 -43.11 -32.15
C THR A 496 -35.98 -42.61 -31.18
N ASN A 497 -36.38 -41.33 -31.28
CA ASN A 497 -37.78 -40.80 -31.13
C ASN A 497 -38.57 -41.06 -29.81
N ASP A 498 -39.70 -40.40 -29.48
CA ASP A 498 -40.48 -39.28 -30.05
C ASP A 498 -40.81 -38.26 -28.92
N GLY A 499 -41.21 -37.01 -29.23
CA GLY A 499 -41.70 -36.04 -28.25
C GLY A 499 -41.61 -34.58 -28.69
#